data_AF-A0A0F0LC53-F1
#
_entry.id   AF-A0A0F0LC53-F1
#
_cell.length_a   1.000
_cell.length_b   1.000
_cell.length_c   1.000
_cell.angle_alpha   90.00
_cell.angle_beta   90.00
_cell.angle_gamma   90.00
#
_symmetry.space_group_name_H-M   'P 1'
#
loop_
_entity.id
_entity.type
_entity.pdbx_description
1 polymer ?
#
loop_
_entity_poly.entity_id
_entity_poly.type
_entity_poly.pdbx_seq_one_letter_code
_entity_poly.pdbx_strand_id
1 'polypeptide(L)' 'MSPAELLAFEAANPGWSSNKEMRIRRELQVTPPRYLQLLLRAADSTEGMLADPITARLVRSPGRRARVAAQR' A
#
# COMPACT_ATOMS: atom_id res chain seq x y z
N MET A 1 11.19 -0.98 -6.27
CA MET A 1 9.75 -1.21 -6.06
C MET A 1 8.98 -0.14 -6.80
N SER A 2 8.20 -0.52 -7.81
CA SER A 2 7.37 0.39 -8.59
C SER A 2 6.02 0.64 -7.92
N PRO A 3 5.31 1.71 -8.30
CA PRO A 3 3.92 1.92 -7.91
C PRO A 3 3.00 0.73 -8.24
N ALA A 4 3.19 0.11 -9.41
CA ALA A 4 2.43 -1.07 -9.82
C ALA A 4 2.64 -2.26 -8.88
N GLU A 5 3.89 -2.55 -8.49
CA GLU A 5 4.21 -3.64 -7.56
C GLU A 5 3.58 -3.42 -6.17
N LEU A 6 3.62 -2.18 -5.68
CA LEU A 6 3.02 -1.82 -4.39
C LEU A 6 1.49 -1.99 -4.41
N LEU A 7 0.83 -1.55 -5.47
CA LEU A 7 -0.61 -1.68 -5.61
C LEU A 7 -1.04 -3.14 -5.84
N ALA A 8 -0.29 -3.90 -6.62
CA ALA A 8 -0.54 -5.33 -6.81
C ALA A 8 -0.39 -6.11 -5.50
N PHE A 9 0.66 -5.84 -4.72
CA PHE A 9 0.83 -6.44 -3.40
C PHE A 9 -0.34 -6.08 -2.46
N GLU A 10 -0.78 -4.82 -2.48
CA GLU A 10 -1.91 -4.36 -1.68
C GLU A 10 -3.23 -5.03 -2.08
N ALA A 11 -3.49 -5.17 -3.38
CA ALA A 11 -4.68 -5.86 -3.91
C ALA A 11 -4.71 -7.34 -3.49
N ALA A 12 -3.54 -8.01 -3.52
CA ALA A 12 -3.41 -9.41 -3.12
C ALA A 12 -3.49 -9.62 -1.59
N ASN A 13 -3.25 -8.58 -0.79
CA ASN A 13 -3.27 -8.66 0.67
C ASN A 13 -4.18 -7.56 1.26
N PRO A 14 -5.50 -7.65 1.08
CA PRO A 14 -6.42 -6.64 1.56
C PRO A 14 -6.45 -6.57 3.10
N GLY A 15 -6.65 -5.36 3.63
CA GLY A 15 -6.69 -5.12 5.08
C GLY A 15 -5.30 -5.05 5.73
N TRP A 16 -5.29 -4.92 7.06
CA TRP A 16 -4.06 -4.96 7.88
C TRP A 16 -4.10 -6.20 8.77
N SER A 17 -3.00 -6.93 8.84
CA SER A 17 -2.85 -8.12 9.68
C SER A 17 -1.38 -8.41 9.97
N SER A 18 -1.11 -9.13 11.06
CA SER A 18 0.26 -9.57 11.41
C SER A 18 0.89 -10.42 10.30
N ASN A 19 0.07 -11.20 9.56
CA ASN A 19 0.53 -11.95 8.40
C ASN A 19 1.03 -11.02 7.28
N LYS A 20 0.24 -9.99 6.93
CA LYS A 20 0.64 -9.00 5.93
C LYS A 20 1.92 -8.28 6.34
N GLU A 21 2.07 -7.96 7.61
CA GLU A 21 3.27 -7.37 8.18
C GLU A 21 4.51 -8.25 8.03
N MET A 22 4.38 -9.57 8.21
CA MET A 22 5.46 -10.52 7.94
C MET A 22 5.80 -10.58 6.45
N ARG A 23 4.78 -10.61 5.58
CA ARG A 23 4.95 -10.60 4.13
C ARG A 23 5.63 -9.35 3.62
N ILE A 24 5.27 -8.17 4.15
CA ILE A 24 5.96 -6.90 3.83
C ILE A 24 7.46 -7.01 4.13
N ARG A 25 7.82 -7.54 5.30
CA ARG A 25 9.24 -7.69 5.69
C ARG A 25 9.97 -8.71 4.81
N ARG A 26 9.33 -9.83 4.46
CA ARG A 26 9.96 -10.94 3.71
C ARG A 26 10.01 -10.71 2.20
N GLU A 27 8.91 -10.27 1.61
CA GLU A 27 8.75 -10.13 0.16
C GLU A 27 9.20 -8.76 -0.33
N LEU A 28 8.82 -7.70 0.39
CA LEU A 28 9.11 -6.32 -0.01
C LEU A 28 10.41 -5.78 0.62
N GLN A 29 10.98 -6.49 1.60
CA GLN A 29 12.22 -6.13 2.30
C GLN A 29 12.21 -4.70 2.86
N VAL A 30 11.04 -4.22 3.28
CA VAL A 30 10.85 -2.92 3.93
C VAL A 30 10.13 -3.09 5.25
N THR A 31 10.20 -2.09 6.12
CA THR A 31 9.40 -2.06 7.35
C THR A 31 7.93 -1.76 7.01
N PRO A 32 6.96 -2.21 7.83
CA PRO A 32 5.55 -1.88 7.61
C PRO A 32 5.26 -0.37 7.55
N PRO A 33 5.86 0.49 8.39
CA PRO A 33 5.70 1.93 8.25
C PRO A 33 6.23 2.46 6.91
N ARG A 34 7.37 1.94 6.44
CA ARG A 34 7.94 2.34 5.14
C ARG A 34 7.05 1.90 3.98
N TYR A 35 6.51 0.69 4.05
CA TYR A 35 5.53 0.18 3.09
C TYR A 35 4.33 1.13 2.96
N LEU A 36 3.73 1.55 4.08
CA LEU A 36 2.57 2.42 4.07
C LEU A 36 2.85 3.78 3.39
N GLN A 37 4.02 4.36 3.63
CA GLN A 37 4.43 5.60 2.95
C GLN A 37 4.57 5.42 1.45
N LEU A 38 5.21 4.33 1.03
CA LEU A 38 5.40 4.00 -0.38
C LEU A 38 4.06 3.73 -1.07
N LEU A 39 3.16 3.00 -0.40
CA LEU A 39 1.82 2.71 -0.89
C LEU A 39 0.99 3.98 -1.11
N LEU A 40 1.03 4.93 -0.17
CA LEU A 40 0.36 6.23 -0.35
C LEU A 40 0.92 6.98 -1.56
N ARG A 41 2.25 7.04 -1.68
CA ARG A 41 2.90 7.68 -2.83
C ARG A 41 2.55 6.99 -4.17
N ALA A 42 2.47 5.66 -4.18
CA ALA A 42 2.08 4.89 -5.34
C ALA A 42 0.63 5.16 -5.75
N ALA A 43 -0.28 5.23 -4.78
CA ALA A 43 -1.69 5.52 -5.04
C ALA A 43 -1.93 6.98 -5.52
N ASP A 44 -1.05 7.91 -5.16
CA ASP A 44 -1.07 9.30 -5.60
C ASP A 44 -0.32 9.54 -6.93
N SER A 45 0.43 8.56 -7.45
CA SER A 45 1.18 8.74 -8.70
C SER A 45 0.33 8.42 -9.93
N THR A 46 0.59 9.12 -11.04
CA THR A 46 -0.04 8.83 -12.34
C THR A 46 0.21 7.38 -12.77
N GLU A 47 1.44 6.91 -12.59
CA GLU A 47 1.83 5.53 -12.92
C GLU A 47 0.99 4.50 -12.14
N GLY A 48 0.83 4.69 -10.82
CA GLY A 48 0.03 3.78 -10.00
C GLY A 48 -1.46 3.85 -10.35
N MET A 49 -1.98 5.05 -10.61
CA MET A 49 -3.38 5.21 -11.03
C MET A 49 -3.68 4.56 -12.39
N LEU A 50 -2.71 4.52 -13.32
CA LEU A 50 -2.85 3.83 -14.59
C LEU A 50 -2.72 2.30 -14.44
N ALA A 51 -1.83 1.84 -13.55
CA ALA A 51 -1.57 0.42 -13.34
C ALA A 51 -2.71 -0.31 -12.60
N ASP A 52 -3.23 0.28 -11.52
CA ASP A 52 -4.37 -0.25 -10.77
C ASP A 52 -5.25 0.89 -10.22
N PRO A 53 -6.20 1.40 -11.03
CA PRO A 53 -7.06 2.52 -10.65
C PRO A 53 -7.92 2.22 -9.41
N ILE A 54 -8.34 0.96 -9.24
CA ILE A 54 -9.26 0.55 -8.17
C ILE A 54 -8.51 0.56 -6.85
N THR A 55 -7.38 -0.12 -6.77
CA THR A 55 -6.58 -0.17 -5.53
C THR A 55 -6.05 1.22 -5.18
N ALA A 56 -5.60 2.01 -6.15
CA ALA A 56 -5.17 3.39 -5.93
C ALA A 56 -6.31 4.26 -5.35
N ARG A 57 -7.55 4.10 -5.82
CA ARG A 57 -8.71 4.81 -5.25
C ARG A 57 -9.02 4.36 -3.83
N LEU A 58 -8.99 3.05 -3.55
CA LEU A 58 -9.24 2.51 -2.21
C LEU A 58 -8.20 2.98 -1.19
N VAL A 59 -6.92 2.99 -1.56
CA VAL A 59 -5.82 3.51 -0.71
C VAL A 59 -6.01 4.98 -0.38
N ARG A 60 -6.45 5.80 -1.34
CA ARG A 60 -6.70 7.24 -1.14
C ARG A 60 -7.97 7.54 -0.35
N SER A 61 -8.85 6.57 -0.13
CA SER A 61 -10.10 6.80 0.59
C SER A 61 -9.83 7.34 2.02
N PRO A 62 -10.63 8.30 2.52
CA PRO A 62 -10.38 8.95 3.81
C PRO A 62 -10.26 7.97 4.97
N GLY A 63 -11.14 6.96 5.03
CA GLY A 63 -11.11 5.93 6.07
C GLY A 63 -9.84 5.09 6.06
N ARG A 64 -9.21 4.91 4.89
CA ARG A 64 -7.97 4.15 4.75
C ARG A 64 -6.76 5.00 5.09
N ARG A 65 -6.72 6.26 4.64
CA ARG A 65 -5.66 7.22 5.01
C ARG A 65 -5.60 7.48 6.51
N ALA A 66 -6.75 7.63 7.18
CA ALA A 66 -6.79 7.79 8.63
C ALA A 66 -6.15 6.61 9.38
N ARG A 67 -6.40 5.37 8.92
CA ARG A 67 -5.77 4.17 9.48
C ARG A 67 -4.27 4.13 9.24
N VAL A 68 -3.80 4.57 8.08
CA VAL A 68 -2.36 4.66 7.79
C VAL A 68 -1.68 5.70 8.69
N ALA A 69 -2.33 6.84 8.93
CA ALA A 69 -1.82 7.86 9.84
C ALA A 69 -1.71 7.36 11.28
N ALA A 70 -2.65 6.53 11.74
CA ALA A 70 -2.63 5.91 13.07
C ALA A 70 -1.56 4.81 13.26
N GLN A 71 -0.89 4.38 12.19
CA GLN A 71 0.14 3.33 12.20
C GLN A 71 1.57 3.90 12.16
N ARG A 72 1.72 5.22 12.27
CA ARG A 72 3.00 5.93 12.40
C ARG A 72 3.36 6.11 13.87
#